data_AF-A0A7S1G942-F1
#
_entry.id   AF-A0A7S1G942-F1
#
_cell.length_a   1.000
_cell.length_b   1.000
_cell.length_c   1.000
_cell.angle_alpha   90.00
_cell.angle_beta   90.00
_cell.angle_gamma   90.00
#
_symmetry.space_group_name_H-M   'P 1'
#
loop_
_entity.id
_entity.type
_entity.pdbx_description
1 polymer ?
#
loop_
_entity_poly.entity_id
_entity_poly.type
_entity_poly.pdbx_seq_one_letter_code
_entity_poly.pdbx_strand_id
1 'polypeptide(L)'
;AAAAPHAASAMPMEPAGHCSALVRVTPGNASLVWGHSTWDNFASMTRVLRHYRFATPSSSPPSDGRAGGGGRPGDWGAVVDVDVSMSSTPAFLSSVDDFYVSRATGMAVVETTNHIWNASLYDAVRPTGSLLSWVRALAGTDT
;
A
#
# COMPACT_ATOMS: atom_id res chain seq x y z
N ALA A 1 2.50 -35.80 -6.08
CA ALA A 1 2.45 -36.06 -4.62
C ALA A 1 1.65 -34.94 -3.98
N ALA A 2 0.50 -35.24 -3.38
CA ALA A 2 -0.30 -34.24 -2.68
C ALA A 2 0.45 -33.83 -1.40
N ALA A 3 0.66 -32.53 -1.22
CA ALA A 3 1.25 -31.99 0.01
C ALA A 3 0.31 -32.29 1.18
N ALA A 4 0.87 -32.78 2.28
CA ALA A 4 0.13 -33.01 3.52
C ALA A 4 -0.47 -31.69 4.04
N PRO A 5 -1.67 -31.72 4.65
CA PRO A 5 -2.24 -30.52 5.24
C PRO A 5 -1.35 -30.05 6.40
N HIS A 6 -0.86 -28.82 6.32
CA HIS A 6 -0.24 -28.17 7.47
C HIS A 6 -1.34 -27.99 8.51
N ALA A 7 -1.22 -28.69 9.64
CA ALA A 7 -2.03 -28.42 10.81
C ALA A 7 -1.77 -26.96 11.22
N ALA A 8 -2.72 -26.08 10.94
CA ALA A 8 -2.72 -24.72 11.44
C ALA A 8 -2.81 -24.81 12.96
N SER A 9 -1.67 -24.68 13.64
CA SER A 9 -1.65 -24.44 15.07
C SER A 9 -2.47 -23.16 15.30
N ALA A 10 -3.55 -23.26 16.07
CA ALA A 10 -4.36 -22.12 16.48
C ALA A 10 -3.47 -21.20 17.32
N MET A 11 -2.84 -20.22 16.66
CA MET A 11 -2.18 -19.11 17.33
C MET A 11 -3.27 -18.36 18.10
N PRO A 12 -3.11 -18.13 19.41
CA PRO A 12 -4.02 -17.27 20.15
C PRO A 12 -4.02 -15.90 19.46
N MET A 13 -5.14 -15.52 18.86
CA MET A 13 -5.30 -14.20 18.26
C MET A 13 -5.48 -13.22 19.41
N GLU A 14 -4.39 -12.61 19.86
CA GLU A 14 -4.43 -11.46 20.76
C GLU A 14 -5.28 -10.35 20.10
N PRO A 15 -6.28 -9.77 20.78
CA PRO A 15 -7.06 -8.66 20.26
C PRO A 15 -6.20 -7.39 20.33
N ALA A 16 -5.21 -7.28 19.46
CA ALA A 16 -4.28 -6.16 19.46
C ALA A 16 -4.58 -5.16 18.31
N GLY A 17 -4.95 -3.94 18.72
CA GLY A 17 -4.72 -2.67 18.00
C GLY A 17 -5.42 -2.48 16.66
N HIS A 18 -6.67 -1.99 16.65
CA HIS A 18 -7.29 -1.45 15.44
C HIS A 18 -6.99 0.03 15.28
N CYS A 19 -6.41 0.45 14.16
CA CYS A 19 -6.30 1.86 13.82
C CYS A 19 -7.68 2.53 13.71
N SER A 20 -7.71 3.86 13.82
CA SER A 20 -8.93 4.65 13.60
C SER A 20 -8.75 5.59 12.42
N ALA A 21 -9.73 5.63 11.51
CA ALA A 21 -9.74 6.54 10.37
C ALA A 21 -11.07 7.30 10.27
N LEU A 22 -11.03 8.51 9.73
CA LEU A 22 -12.22 9.33 9.47
C LEU A 22 -12.05 10.09 8.16
N VAL A 23 -13.12 10.12 7.36
CA VAL A 23 -13.25 11.00 6.19
C VAL A 23 -14.51 11.84 6.39
N ARG A 24 -14.39 13.16 6.23
CA ARG A 24 -15.49 14.10 6.49
C ARG A 24 -15.49 15.24 5.48
N VAL A 25 -16.66 15.50 4.91
CA VAL A 25 -16.94 16.71 4.14
C VAL A 25 -17.32 17.84 5.10
N THR A 26 -16.73 19.03 4.92
CA THR A 26 -17.05 20.19 5.76
C THR A 26 -18.41 20.79 5.38
N PRO A 27 -19.05 21.60 6.25
CA PRO A 27 -20.32 22.25 5.94
C PRO A 27 -20.29 22.98 4.60
N GLY A 28 -21.39 22.89 3.85
CA GLY A 28 -21.52 23.51 2.53
C GLY A 28 -20.61 22.90 1.45
N ASN A 29 -20.08 21.69 1.65
CA ASN A 29 -19.14 21.02 0.73
C ASN A 29 -17.88 21.84 0.42
N ALA A 30 -17.49 22.75 1.31
CA ALA A 30 -16.38 23.66 1.08
C ALA A 30 -15.00 22.97 1.03
N SER A 31 -14.86 21.82 1.69
CA SER A 31 -13.62 21.06 1.78
C SER A 31 -13.87 19.61 2.16
N LEU A 32 -12.88 18.75 1.92
CA LEU A 32 -12.79 17.38 2.41
C LEU A 32 -11.63 17.29 3.40
N VAL A 33 -11.87 16.76 4.58
CA VAL A 33 -10.83 16.45 5.58
C VAL A 33 -10.83 14.96 5.86
N TRP A 34 -9.64 14.42 6.08
CA TRP A 34 -9.46 13.03 6.45
C TRP A 34 -8.35 12.89 7.48
N GLY A 35 -8.36 11.80 8.24
CA GLY A 35 -7.37 11.52 9.25
C GLY A 35 -7.26 10.04 9.55
N HIS A 36 -6.09 9.65 10.05
CA HIS A 36 -5.77 8.30 10.48
C HIS A 36 -5.02 8.38 11.81
N SER A 37 -5.28 7.44 12.71
CA SER A 37 -4.62 7.32 14.00
C SER A 37 -4.23 5.86 14.20
N THR A 38 -2.93 5.61 14.08
CA THR A 38 -2.33 4.28 14.15
C THR A 38 -2.35 3.75 15.58
N TRP A 39 -2.78 2.51 15.75
CA TRP A 39 -2.70 1.80 17.02
C TRP A 39 -1.66 0.69 16.86
N ASP A 40 -0.57 0.77 17.62
CA ASP A 40 0.50 -0.22 17.61
C ASP A 40 1.22 -0.21 18.96
N ASN A 41 2.13 -1.16 19.16
CA ASN A 41 3.00 -1.22 20.32
C ASN A 41 3.84 0.06 20.47
N PHE A 42 4.08 0.51 21.70
CA PHE A 42 4.87 1.74 21.92
C PHE A 42 6.33 1.62 21.45
N ALA A 43 6.86 0.40 21.28
CA ALA A 43 8.19 0.21 20.73
C ALA A 43 8.28 0.61 19.24
N SER A 44 7.15 0.67 18.52
CA SER A 44 7.09 1.12 17.12
C SER A 44 7.00 2.64 16.96
N MET A 45 7.06 3.41 18.06
CA MET A 45 7.00 4.88 18.04
C MET A 45 8.28 5.57 17.50
N THR A 46 9.25 4.83 16.98
CA THR A 46 10.35 5.45 16.21
C THR A 46 9.86 5.77 14.80
N ARG A 47 9.43 7.01 14.56
CA ARG A 47 8.69 7.38 13.33
C ARG A 47 9.53 8.17 12.34
N VAL A 48 9.18 8.04 11.07
CA VAL A 48 9.71 8.82 9.93
C VAL A 48 8.56 9.18 9.01
N LEU A 49 8.39 10.46 8.70
CA LEU A 49 7.58 10.87 7.55
C LEU A 49 8.44 10.70 6.30
N ARG A 50 7.95 9.95 5.31
CA ARG A 50 8.72 9.56 4.13
C ARG A 50 8.09 10.13 2.87
N HIS A 51 8.94 10.68 2.02
CA HIS A 51 8.58 11.21 0.71
C HIS A 51 9.37 10.46 -0.35
N TYR A 52 8.66 9.86 -1.30
CA TYR A 52 9.23 9.18 -2.45
C TYR A 52 8.93 9.96 -3.70
N ARG A 53 9.99 10.23 -4.46
CA ARG A 53 9.91 10.87 -5.76
C ARG A 53 10.84 10.17 -6.73
N PHE A 54 10.27 9.43 -7.66
CA PHE A 54 11.03 8.64 -8.64
C PHE A 54 10.37 8.73 -10.01
N ALA A 55 11.19 8.75 -11.05
CA ALA A 55 10.75 8.56 -12.43
C ALA A 55 10.81 7.06 -12.73
N THR A 56 9.67 6.45 -13.08
CA THR A 56 9.62 5.03 -13.46
C THR A 56 9.26 4.85 -14.93
N PRO A 57 9.85 3.89 -15.64
CA PRO A 57 9.42 3.54 -16.99
C PRO A 57 7.93 3.15 -17.00
N SER A 58 7.15 3.77 -17.88
CA SER A 58 5.76 3.36 -18.14
C SER A 58 5.76 1.96 -18.76
N SER A 59 4.95 1.06 -18.21
CA SER A 59 4.61 -0.21 -18.83
C SER A 59 3.63 -0.09 -20.00
N SER A 60 3.00 1.09 -20.14
CA SER A 60 2.02 1.40 -21.19
C SER A 60 2.73 2.08 -22.37
N PRO A 61 2.57 1.59 -23.62
CA PRO A 61 3.04 2.33 -24.78
C PRO A 61 2.32 3.69 -24.88
N PRO A 62 2.99 4.75 -25.34
CA PRO A 62 2.36 6.06 -25.52
C PRO A 62 1.08 5.96 -26.37
N SER A 63 0.00 6.60 -25.90
CA SER A 63 -1.31 6.61 -26.55
C SER A 63 -1.33 7.36 -27.90
N ASP A 64 -0.26 8.09 -28.23
CA ASP A 64 -0.12 8.88 -29.46
C ASP A 64 0.55 8.10 -30.60
N GLY A 65 0.78 6.79 -30.44
CA GLY A 65 1.36 5.93 -31.46
C GLY A 65 2.84 6.23 -31.76
N ARG A 66 3.47 7.15 -31.03
CA ARG A 66 4.92 7.30 -31.06
C ARG A 66 5.49 6.14 -30.26
N ALA A 67 6.27 5.29 -30.91
CA ALA A 67 6.98 4.21 -30.25
C ALA A 67 7.66 4.79 -29.00
N GLY A 68 7.18 4.39 -27.82
CA GLY A 68 7.78 4.78 -26.56
C GLY A 68 9.18 4.21 -26.56
N GLY A 69 10.16 5.09 -26.72
CA GLY A 69 11.58 4.77 -26.72
C GLY A 69 12.02 3.72 -27.74
N GLY A 70 12.67 4.17 -28.81
CA GLY A 70 13.31 3.30 -29.77
C GLY A 70 14.49 2.52 -29.18
N GLY A 71 14.22 1.33 -28.64
CA GLY A 71 15.10 0.15 -28.66
C GLY A 71 16.52 0.26 -28.10
N ARG A 72 16.89 1.36 -27.44
CA ARG A 72 18.21 1.54 -26.81
C ARG A 72 18.10 1.26 -25.31
N PRO A 73 19.09 0.58 -24.69
CA PRO A 73 19.20 0.54 -23.24
C PRO A 73 19.21 1.98 -22.68
N GLY A 74 18.23 2.31 -21.85
CA GLY A 74 18.00 3.68 -21.34
C GLY A 74 16.86 4.45 -21.99
N ASP A 75 16.20 3.90 -23.01
CA ASP A 75 15.06 4.52 -23.68
C ASP A 75 13.73 3.99 -23.11
N TRP A 76 13.42 4.47 -21.91
CA TRP A 76 12.33 3.97 -21.06
C TRP A 76 10.96 4.60 -21.36
N GLY A 77 10.59 4.76 -22.63
CA GLY A 77 9.23 5.17 -23.03
C GLY A 77 8.63 6.38 -22.26
N ALA A 78 7.30 6.40 -22.11
CA ALA A 78 6.62 7.35 -21.22
C ALA A 78 7.08 7.10 -19.77
N VAL A 79 7.11 8.12 -18.92
CA VAL A 79 7.52 8.00 -17.52
C VAL A 79 6.29 8.14 -16.63
N VAL A 80 6.11 7.23 -15.66
CA VAL A 80 5.17 7.43 -14.55
C VAL A 80 5.94 8.10 -13.42
N ASP A 81 5.47 9.28 -13.03
CA ASP A 81 5.98 10.01 -11.88
C ASP A 81 5.39 9.38 -10.61
N VAL A 82 6.26 8.76 -9.81
CA VAL A 82 5.95 8.38 -8.43
C VAL A 82 6.20 9.63 -7.58
N ASP A 83 5.18 10.11 -6.88
CA ASP A 83 5.25 11.25 -5.96
C ASP A 83 4.27 11.00 -4.79
N VAL A 84 4.76 10.26 -3.79
CA VAL A 84 3.97 9.82 -2.64
C VAL A 84 4.62 10.21 -1.33
N SER A 85 3.80 10.71 -0.42
CA SER A 85 4.16 11.02 0.97
C SER A 85 3.41 10.09 1.90
N MET A 86 4.09 9.51 2.89
CA MET A 86 3.48 8.55 3.81
C MET A 86 4.08 8.58 5.21
N SER A 87 3.27 8.21 6.21
CA SER A 87 3.79 7.90 7.54
C SER A 87 4.55 6.57 7.52
N SER A 88 5.66 6.49 8.24
CA SER A 88 6.53 5.31 8.20
C SER A 88 7.40 5.18 9.47
N THR A 89 8.24 4.17 9.44
CA THR A 89 9.21 3.78 10.48
C THR A 89 10.56 3.53 9.77
N PRO A 90 11.71 3.67 10.44
CA PRO A 90 13.00 3.36 9.82
C PRO A 90 13.01 1.98 9.15
N ALA A 91 13.71 1.88 8.02
CA ALA A 91 13.81 0.71 7.16
C ALA A 91 12.51 0.22 6.46
N PHE A 92 11.34 0.77 6.77
CA PHE A 92 10.10 0.35 6.11
C PHE A 92 9.93 1.07 4.77
N LEU A 93 9.73 0.29 3.70
CA LEU A 93 9.52 0.79 2.34
C LEU A 93 8.05 1.12 2.02
N SER A 94 7.15 0.80 2.93
CA SER A 94 5.71 1.04 2.87
C SER A 94 5.28 1.63 4.21
N SER A 95 4.12 2.27 4.25
CA SER A 95 3.43 2.48 5.52
C SER A 95 2.91 1.13 6.05
N VAL A 96 2.80 1.04 7.38
CA VAL A 96 2.12 -0.03 8.12
C VAL A 96 0.98 0.56 8.94
N ASP A 97 0.72 1.87 8.76
CA ASP A 97 -0.27 2.59 9.52
C ASP A 97 -1.71 2.27 9.07
N ASP A 98 -2.17 2.50 7.84
CA ASP A 98 -1.57 3.09 6.64
C ASP A 98 -2.03 4.56 6.42
N PHE A 99 -1.12 5.45 6.00
CA PHE A 99 -1.46 6.81 5.56
C PHE A 99 -0.57 7.25 4.40
N TYR A 100 -1.18 7.48 3.22
CA TYR A 100 -0.50 7.95 2.01
C TYR A 100 -1.22 9.15 1.40
N VAL A 101 -0.44 10.03 0.79
CA VAL A 101 -0.90 11.10 -0.10
C VAL A 101 -0.05 11.04 -1.36
N SER A 102 -0.67 10.71 -2.50
CA SER A 102 -0.02 10.76 -3.81
C SER A 102 -0.38 12.07 -4.51
N ARG A 103 0.65 12.81 -4.90
CA ARG A 103 0.50 14.01 -5.73
C ARG A 103 0.27 13.65 -7.20
N ALA A 104 0.84 12.54 -7.66
CA ALA A 104 0.72 12.11 -9.06
C ALA A 104 -0.71 11.65 -9.39
N THR A 105 -1.34 10.87 -8.51
CA THR A 105 -2.72 10.39 -8.70
C THR A 105 -3.77 11.31 -8.06
N GLY A 106 -3.35 12.17 -7.11
CA GLY A 106 -4.26 13.01 -6.32
C GLY A 106 -5.02 12.23 -5.24
N MET A 107 -4.62 10.98 -4.95
CA MET A 107 -5.28 10.13 -3.97
C MET A 107 -4.73 10.33 -2.56
N ALA A 108 -5.63 10.22 -1.58
CA ALA A 108 -5.29 9.96 -0.19
C ALA A 108 -5.75 8.56 0.18
N VAL A 109 -4.85 7.74 0.74
CA VAL A 109 -5.12 6.34 1.08
C VAL A 109 -4.91 6.14 2.57
N VAL A 110 -5.91 5.53 3.22
CA VAL A 110 -5.87 5.13 4.64
C VAL A 110 -6.48 3.74 4.80
N GLU A 111 -6.05 3.00 5.82
CA GLU A 111 -6.51 1.64 6.11
C GLU A 111 -6.81 1.48 7.60
N THR A 112 -7.67 0.53 7.96
CA THR A 112 -7.79 0.05 9.34
C THR A 112 -7.95 -1.47 9.32
N THR A 113 -7.04 -2.17 9.96
CA THR A 113 -6.93 -3.62 9.83
C THR A 113 -8.15 -4.35 10.39
N ASN A 114 -8.74 -5.22 9.56
CA ASN A 114 -9.79 -6.15 9.94
C ASN A 114 -9.22 -7.53 10.31
N HIS A 115 -9.89 -8.21 11.24
CA HIS A 115 -9.59 -9.60 11.54
C HIS A 115 -10.36 -10.56 10.63
N ILE A 116 -9.72 -11.66 10.26
CA ILE A 116 -10.34 -12.79 9.58
C ILE A 116 -10.58 -13.90 10.62
N TRP A 117 -11.83 -14.01 11.08
CA TRP A 117 -12.20 -14.97 12.12
C TRP A 117 -12.49 -16.37 11.60
N ASN A 118 -12.80 -16.51 10.31
CA ASN A 118 -13.03 -17.82 9.70
C ASN A 118 -11.69 -18.43 9.26
N ALA A 119 -11.18 -19.35 10.07
CA ALA A 119 -9.88 -19.96 9.86
C ALA A 119 -9.75 -20.75 8.54
N SER A 120 -10.86 -21.27 7.98
CA SER A 120 -10.80 -22.01 6.72
C SER A 120 -10.43 -21.14 5.52
N LEU A 121 -10.59 -19.81 5.62
CA LEU A 121 -10.17 -18.88 4.56
C LEU A 121 -8.66 -18.82 4.40
N TYR A 122 -7.87 -19.20 5.43
CA TYR A 122 -6.42 -19.22 5.34
C TYR A 122 -5.88 -20.32 4.41
N ASP A 123 -6.67 -21.35 4.09
CA ASP A 123 -6.30 -22.38 3.09
C ASP A 123 -6.12 -21.80 1.68
N ALA A 124 -6.71 -20.62 1.41
CA ALA A 124 -6.53 -19.89 0.16
C ALA A 124 -5.22 -19.09 0.10
N VAL A 125 -4.55 -18.86 1.22
CA VAL A 125 -3.30 -18.10 1.27
C VAL A 125 -2.17 -18.98 0.75
N ARG A 126 -1.58 -18.58 -0.39
CA ARG A 126 -0.51 -19.32 -1.07
C ARG A 126 0.68 -18.41 -1.34
N PRO A 127 1.92 -18.93 -1.25
CA PRO A 127 3.12 -18.14 -1.57
C PRO A 127 3.27 -17.87 -3.07
N THR A 128 2.58 -18.63 -3.93
CA THR A 128 2.63 -18.47 -5.39
C THR A 128 1.34 -17.86 -5.92
N GLY A 129 1.47 -16.98 -6.91
CA GLY A 129 0.32 -16.28 -7.50
C GLY A 129 -0.31 -15.22 -6.59
N SER A 130 0.38 -14.80 -5.52
CA SER A 130 -0.06 -13.76 -4.60
C SER A 130 1.09 -12.82 -4.27
N LEU A 131 0.77 -11.56 -3.99
CA LEU A 131 1.71 -10.56 -3.48
C LEU A 131 1.33 -10.17 -2.05
N LEU A 132 2.33 -9.94 -1.21
CA LEU A 132 2.13 -9.42 0.15
C LEU A 132 1.43 -8.05 0.09
N SER A 133 0.66 -7.73 1.13
CA SER A 133 -0.13 -6.49 1.20
C SER A 133 0.71 -5.24 0.99
N TRP A 134 1.88 -5.13 1.63
CA TRP A 134 2.74 -3.95 1.52
C TRP A 134 3.21 -3.67 0.08
N VAL A 135 3.47 -4.71 -0.72
CA VAL A 135 3.85 -4.55 -2.14
C VAL A 135 2.65 -4.04 -2.94
N ARG A 136 1.46 -4.60 -2.68
CA ARG A 136 0.23 -4.20 -3.37
C ARG A 136 -0.22 -2.79 -2.99
N ALA A 137 -0.04 -2.38 -1.74
CA ALA A 137 -0.37 -1.04 -1.27
C ALA A 137 0.51 0.01 -1.95
N LEU A 138 1.82 -0.24 -2.02
CA LEU A 138 2.74 0.67 -2.70
C LEU A 138 2.41 0.78 -4.20
N ALA A 139 2.21 -0.36 -4.88
CA ALA A 139 1.84 -0.35 -6.29
C ALA A 139 0.50 0.36 -6.52
N GLY A 140 -0.55 -0.01 -5.79
CA GLY A 140 -1.89 0.55 -6.00
C GLY A 140 -2.08 2.01 -5.62
N THR A 141 -1.11 2.64 -4.92
CA THR A 141 -1.22 4.05 -4.52
C THR A 141 -0.73 5.01 -5.61
N ASP A 142 0.27 4.60 -6.41
CA ASP A 142 1.00 5.50 -7.31
C ASP A 142 1.20 4.96 -8.74
N THR A 143 0.42 3.94 -9.13
CA THR A 143 0.28 3.45 -10.53
C THR A 143 -1.12 3.69 -11.04
#